data_AF-A0A267AHR5-F1
#
_entry.id   AF-A0A267AHR5-F1
#
_cell.length_a   1.000
_cell.length_b   1.000
_cell.length_c   1.000
_cell.angle_alpha   90.00
_cell.angle_beta   90.00
_cell.angle_gamma   90.00
#
_symmetry.space_group_name_H-M   'P 1'
#
loop_
_entity.id
_entity.type
_entity.pdbx_description
1 polymer ?
#
loop_
_entity_poly.entity_id
_entity_poly.type
_entity_poly.pdbx_seq_one_letter_code
_entity_poly.pdbx_strand_id
1 'polypeptide(L)'
;MGHETFRADVQYNDLKGTAAADRHDNRDFSKYLEEKGLIRDNETLIGIELWSGEVHGTLQNQPVYVTALVSTGGRYDTIHEEVISGQPVQVRKIDLEMPLNEFFGLFKRFAISISNFDLTGREIAFAD
;
A
#
# COMPACT_ATOMS: atom_id res chain seq x y z
N MET A 1 1.06 -15.68 -16.27
CA MET A 1 0.52 -15.03 -15.05
C MET A 1 1.51 -15.31 -13.93
N GLY A 2 2.01 -14.27 -13.28
CA GLY A 2 3.00 -14.40 -12.19
C GLY A 2 2.31 -14.41 -10.83
N HIS A 3 2.92 -15.08 -9.86
CA HIS A 3 2.53 -14.98 -8.45
C HIS A 3 3.57 -14.11 -7.76
N GLU A 4 3.11 -13.18 -6.93
CA GLU A 4 3.96 -12.30 -6.16
C GLU A 4 3.49 -12.30 -4.70
N THR A 5 4.44 -12.16 -3.79
CA THR A 5 4.12 -12.01 -2.36
C THR A 5 3.85 -10.54 -2.09
N PHE A 6 2.65 -10.22 -1.61
CA PHE A 6 2.30 -8.87 -1.21
C PHE A 6 3.07 -8.48 0.07
N ARG A 7 4.17 -7.73 -0.09
CA ARG A 7 5.05 -7.28 1.00
C ARG A 7 5.94 -6.14 0.50
N ALA A 8 6.20 -5.16 1.37
CA ALA A 8 7.28 -4.20 1.14
C ALA A 8 8.64 -4.91 1.08
N ASP A 9 9.44 -4.60 0.05
CA ASP A 9 10.77 -5.17 -0.16
C ASP A 9 11.70 -4.17 -0.87
N VAL A 10 12.96 -4.14 -0.46
CA VAL A 10 14.06 -3.42 -1.11
C VAL A 10 15.32 -4.28 -1.08
N GLN A 11 16.35 -3.88 -1.82
CA GLN A 11 17.56 -4.68 -2.06
C GLN A 11 18.16 -5.37 -0.82
N TYR A 12 18.21 -4.69 0.32
CA TYR A 12 18.83 -5.22 1.55
C TYR A 12 17.87 -5.44 2.72
N ASN A 13 16.69 -4.81 2.71
CA ASN A 13 15.68 -4.90 3.78
C ASN A 13 16.25 -4.67 5.20
N ASP A 14 17.18 -3.72 5.36
CA ASP A 14 17.83 -3.44 6.66
C ASP A 14 16.83 -3.01 7.73
N LEU A 15 15.76 -2.30 7.35
CA LEU A 15 14.66 -1.92 8.23
C LEU A 15 13.36 -2.56 7.75
N LYS A 16 12.65 -3.20 8.67
CA LYS A 16 11.34 -3.84 8.41
C LYS A 16 10.37 -3.50 9.53
N GLY A 17 9.07 -3.64 9.25
CA GLY A 17 8.04 -3.42 10.25
C GLY A 17 6.64 -3.29 9.64
N THR A 18 5.87 -2.33 10.11
CA THR A 18 4.44 -2.20 9.82
C THR A 18 4.09 -0.84 9.24
N ALA A 19 2.96 -0.82 8.51
CA ALA A 19 2.31 0.40 8.07
C ALA A 19 0.81 0.32 8.41
N ALA A 20 0.22 1.46 8.72
CA ALA A 20 -1.21 1.60 8.97
C ALA A 20 -1.72 2.93 8.41
N ALA A 21 -2.97 2.93 7.92
CA ALA A 21 -3.57 4.13 7.37
C ALA A 21 -5.09 4.17 7.61
N ASP A 22 -5.60 5.37 7.92
CA ASP A 22 -7.03 5.66 8.00
C ASP A 22 -7.53 6.12 6.63
N ARG A 23 -8.67 5.57 6.18
CA ARG A 23 -9.34 6.03 4.95
C ARG A 23 -9.85 7.46 5.11
N HIS A 24 -9.76 8.23 4.04
CA HIS A 24 -10.28 9.60 4.00
C HIS A 24 -11.72 9.60 3.48
N ASP A 25 -12.65 10.17 4.23
CA ASP A 25 -14.10 10.12 3.90
C ASP A 25 -14.41 10.73 2.51
N ASN A 26 -13.74 11.83 2.16
CA ASN A 26 -14.00 12.59 0.93
C ASN A 26 -13.01 12.37 -0.24
N ARG A 27 -11.79 11.89 0.00
CA ARG A 27 -10.70 11.83 -1.01
C ARG A 27 -9.72 10.71 -0.65
N ASP A 28 -10.20 9.48 -0.65
CA ASP A 28 -9.34 8.32 -0.47
C ASP A 28 -8.74 7.83 -1.80
N PHE A 29 -7.89 6.81 -1.69
CA PHE A 29 -7.20 6.23 -2.84
C PHE A 29 -8.17 5.64 -3.88
N SER A 30 -9.31 5.08 -3.46
CA SER A 30 -10.33 4.57 -4.38
C SER A 30 -10.93 5.69 -5.22
N LYS A 31 -11.36 6.79 -4.58
CA LYS A 31 -11.88 7.97 -5.28
C LYS A 31 -10.86 8.57 -6.24
N TYR A 32 -9.59 8.62 -5.84
CA TYR A 32 -8.51 9.08 -6.72
C TYR A 32 -8.39 8.24 -7.99
N LEU A 33 -8.50 6.92 -7.90
CA LEU A 33 -8.48 6.02 -9.08
C LEU A 33 -9.74 6.17 -9.93
N GLU A 34 -10.91 6.36 -9.31
CA GLU A 34 -12.19 6.60 -10.00
C GLU A 34 -12.15 7.90 -10.83
N GLU A 35 -11.70 9.00 -10.23
CA GLU A 35 -11.57 10.30 -10.90
C GLU A 35 -10.61 10.26 -12.11
N LYS A 36 -9.63 9.35 -12.09
CA LYS A 36 -8.69 9.12 -13.20
C LYS A 36 -9.20 8.10 -14.22
N GLY A 37 -10.35 7.46 -13.99
CA GLY A 37 -10.89 6.40 -14.84
C GLY A 37 -10.05 5.12 -14.84
N LEU A 38 -9.30 4.86 -13.76
CA LEU A 38 -8.37 3.73 -13.66
C LEU A 38 -8.99 2.49 -13.01
N ILE A 39 -10.05 2.66 -12.24
CA ILE A 39 -10.84 1.60 -11.60
C ILE A 39 -12.23 1.53 -12.26
N ARG A 40 -12.76 0.32 -12.41
CA ARG A 40 -14.08 0.06 -13.01
C ARG A 40 -15.15 -0.07 -11.93
N ASP A 41 -16.42 0.13 -12.29
CA ASP A 41 -17.57 0.07 -11.37
C ASP A 41 -17.70 -1.26 -10.59
N ASN A 42 -17.15 -2.35 -11.12
CA ASN A 42 -17.19 -3.69 -10.52
C ASN A 42 -15.88 -4.10 -9.85
N GLU A 43 -14.95 -3.16 -9.68
CA GLU A 43 -13.66 -3.39 -9.06
C GLU A 43 -13.59 -2.72 -7.70
N THR A 44 -12.83 -3.34 -6.78
CA THR A 44 -12.63 -2.81 -5.44
C THR A 44 -11.15 -2.78 -5.13
N LEU A 45 -10.66 -1.64 -4.64
CA LEU A 45 -9.28 -1.50 -4.17
C LEU A 45 -9.08 -2.30 -2.88
N ILE A 46 -8.12 -3.23 -2.90
CA ILE A 46 -7.83 -4.14 -1.79
C ILE A 46 -6.38 -4.09 -1.32
N GLY A 47 -5.48 -3.45 -2.08
CA GLY A 47 -4.07 -3.31 -1.72
C GLY A 47 -3.43 -2.10 -2.39
N ILE A 48 -2.46 -1.52 -1.70
CA ILE A 48 -1.63 -0.41 -2.19
C ILE A 48 -0.18 -0.74 -1.82
N GLU A 49 0.72 -0.70 -2.78
CA GLU A 49 2.16 -0.80 -2.58
C GLU A 49 2.82 0.50 -3.02
N LEU A 50 3.72 1.05 -2.20
CA LEU A 50 4.53 2.21 -2.55
C LEU A 50 5.99 1.79 -2.62
N TRP A 51 6.64 2.17 -3.72
CA TRP A 51 8.08 2.12 -3.87
C TRP A 51 8.61 3.54 -4.12
N SER A 52 9.36 4.05 -3.14
CA SER A 52 10.12 5.28 -3.26
C SER A 52 11.54 4.89 -3.67
N GLY A 53 11.88 5.06 -4.96
CA GLY A 53 13.13 4.61 -5.53
C GLY A 53 14.42 5.15 -4.88
N GLU A 54 15.57 4.91 -5.51
CA GLU A 54 16.85 5.26 -4.92
C GLU A 54 17.00 6.78 -4.71
N VAL A 55 17.37 7.16 -3.48
CA VAL A 55 17.62 8.56 -3.12
C VAL A 55 19.11 8.84 -3.22
N HIS A 56 19.52 9.55 -4.25
CA HIS A 56 20.94 9.92 -4.46
C HIS A 56 21.33 11.26 -3.80
N GLY A 57 20.38 11.97 -3.19
CA GLY A 57 20.57 13.26 -2.50
C GLY A 57 20.14 13.22 -1.03
N THR A 58 19.90 14.38 -0.43
CA THR A 58 19.41 14.49 0.95
C THR A 58 17.88 14.48 1.05
N LEU A 59 17.18 14.59 -0.07
CA LEU A 59 15.71 14.64 -0.14
C LEU A 59 15.21 13.63 -1.16
N GLN A 60 14.13 12.93 -0.81
CA GLN A 60 13.28 12.29 -1.80
C GLN A 60 12.22 13.30 -2.27
N ASN A 61 12.42 13.88 -3.44
CA ASN A 61 11.48 14.80 -4.07
C ASN A 61 11.06 14.33 -5.47
N GLN A 62 11.55 13.16 -5.91
CA GLN A 62 11.06 12.53 -7.12
C GLN A 62 9.70 11.88 -6.84
N PRO A 63 8.90 11.66 -7.89
CA PRO A 63 7.68 10.89 -7.73
C PRO A 63 7.94 9.49 -7.17
N VAL A 64 6.92 8.93 -6.53
CA VAL A 64 6.91 7.55 -6.06
C VAL A 64 6.13 6.68 -7.02
N TYR A 65 6.47 5.40 -7.04
CA TYR A 65 5.80 4.39 -7.82
C TYR A 65 4.79 3.69 -6.93
N VAL A 66 3.54 3.64 -7.36
CA VAL A 66 2.45 3.08 -6.58
C VAL A 66 1.73 2.03 -7.42
N THR A 67 1.60 0.83 -6.84
CA THR A 67 0.81 -0.25 -7.41
C THR A 67 -0.47 -0.39 -6.60
N ALA A 68 -1.61 -0.18 -7.25
CA ALA A 68 -2.93 -0.43 -6.69
C ALA A 68 -3.41 -1.82 -7.13
N LEU A 69 -3.83 -2.65 -6.17
CA LEU A 69 -4.39 -3.97 -6.41
C LEU A 69 -5.91 -3.88 -6.31
N VAL A 70 -6.59 -4.14 -7.43
CA VAL A 70 -8.05 -4.15 -7.49
C VAL A 70 -8.57 -5.56 -7.76
N SER A 71 -9.55 -6.01 -6.98
CA SER A 71 -10.23 -7.28 -7.24
C SER A 71 -11.30 -7.10 -8.32
N THR A 72 -11.45 -8.09 -9.20
CA THR A 72 -12.46 -8.12 -10.26
C THR A 72 -13.53 -9.16 -9.91
N GLY A 73 -14.77 -8.74 -9.64
CA GLY A 73 -15.92 -9.65 -9.74
C GLY A 73 -16.48 -10.29 -8.46
N GLY A 74 -16.39 -9.63 -7.30
CA GLY A 74 -17.08 -10.09 -6.09
C GLY A 74 -17.58 -8.94 -5.24
N ARG A 75 -18.72 -9.13 -4.56
CA ARG A 75 -19.08 -8.30 -3.39
C ARG A 75 -17.95 -8.44 -2.37
N TYR A 76 -17.79 -7.46 -1.47
CA TYR A 76 -16.76 -7.48 -0.42
C TYR A 76 -16.63 -8.85 0.29
N ASP A 77 -17.75 -9.52 0.50
CA ASP A 77 -17.84 -10.86 1.10
C ASP A 77 -17.02 -11.92 0.34
N THR A 78 -17.05 -11.92 -1.00
CA THR A 78 -16.30 -12.88 -1.84
C THR A 78 -14.79 -12.65 -1.77
N ILE A 79 -14.36 -11.38 -1.71
CA ILE A 79 -12.95 -11.02 -1.53
C ILE A 79 -12.47 -11.49 -0.15
N HIS A 80 -13.30 -11.31 0.88
CA HIS A 80 -12.96 -11.74 2.22
C HIS A 80 -12.80 -13.27 2.31
N GLU A 81 -13.71 -14.02 1.67
CA GLU A 81 -13.63 -15.48 1.56
C GLU A 81 -12.35 -15.94 0.84
N GLU A 82 -12.00 -15.30 -0.30
CA GLU A 82 -10.76 -15.60 -1.02
C GLU A 82 -9.52 -15.36 -0.14
N VAL A 83 -9.46 -14.23 0.56
CA VAL A 83 -8.35 -13.91 1.48
C VAL A 83 -8.23 -14.94 2.61
N ILE A 84 -9.35 -15.34 3.23
CA ILE A 84 -9.34 -16.32 4.31
C ILE A 84 -8.98 -17.73 3.81
N SER A 85 -9.34 -18.07 2.56
CA SER A 85 -9.09 -19.40 1.99
C SER A 85 -7.60 -19.77 1.88
N GLY A 86 -6.71 -18.76 1.91
CA GLY A 86 -5.27 -18.94 1.71
C GLY A 86 -4.86 -19.23 0.26
N GLN A 87 -5.81 -19.24 -0.68
CA GLN A 87 -5.50 -19.30 -2.10
C GLN A 87 -5.02 -17.93 -2.62
N PRO A 88 -4.22 -17.89 -3.70
CA PRO A 88 -3.81 -16.63 -4.32
C PRO A 88 -5.03 -15.79 -4.73
N VAL A 89 -5.13 -14.59 -4.16
CA VAL A 89 -6.20 -13.63 -4.46
C VAL A 89 -6.03 -13.13 -5.91
N GLN A 90 -7.12 -13.19 -6.68
CA GLN A 90 -7.09 -12.73 -8.07
C GLN A 90 -7.25 -11.20 -8.10
N VAL A 91 -6.24 -10.52 -8.63
CA VAL A 91 -6.20 -9.06 -8.70
C VAL A 91 -5.75 -8.55 -10.06
N ARG A 92 -6.18 -7.35 -10.41
CA ARG A 92 -5.60 -6.53 -11.47
C ARG A 92 -4.70 -5.48 -10.85
N LYS A 93 -3.51 -5.29 -11.43
CA LYS A 93 -2.57 -4.24 -11.06
C LYS A 93 -2.87 -2.95 -11.81
N ILE A 94 -2.78 -1.83 -11.10
CA ILE A 94 -2.76 -0.47 -11.66
C ILE A 94 -1.46 0.15 -11.18
N ASP A 95 -0.52 0.35 -12.10
CA ASP A 95 0.74 1.02 -11.80
C ASP A 95 0.64 2.48 -12.18
N LEU A 96 1.02 3.35 -11.26
CA LEU A 96 1.05 4.79 -11.47
C LEU A 96 2.23 5.43 -10.75
N GLU A 97 2.63 6.58 -11.26
CA GLU A 97 3.64 7.44 -10.65
C GLU A 97 2.94 8.70 -10.11
N MET A 98 3.28 9.13 -8.90
CA MET A 98 2.70 10.33 -8.31
C MET A 98 3.63 11.05 -7.33
N PRO A 99 3.46 12.36 -7.11
CA PRO A 99 4.18 13.09 -6.08
C PRO A 99 3.98 12.50 -4.68
N LEU A 100 5.05 12.48 -3.87
CA LEU A 100 5.04 11.95 -2.50
C LEU A 100 3.96 12.60 -1.61
N ASN A 101 3.80 13.92 -1.72
CA ASN A 101 2.80 14.68 -0.97
C ASN A 101 1.37 14.37 -1.43
N GLU A 102 1.17 14.06 -2.71
CA GLU A 102 -0.14 13.64 -3.22
C GLU A 102 -0.49 12.26 -2.67
N PHE A 103 0.45 11.30 -2.71
CA PHE A 103 0.25 9.96 -2.14
C PHE A 103 -0.18 10.02 -0.67
N PHE A 104 0.56 10.72 0.18
CA PHE A 104 0.20 10.83 1.60
C PHE A 104 -1.08 11.64 1.84
N GLY A 105 -1.46 12.50 0.88
CA GLY A 105 -2.73 13.24 0.92
C GLY A 105 -3.97 12.40 0.65
N LEU A 106 -3.83 11.14 0.21
CA LEU A 106 -4.94 10.20 -0.03
C LEU A 106 -5.36 9.42 1.23
N PHE A 107 -4.70 9.66 2.36
CA PHE A 107 -5.03 9.06 3.66
C PHE A 107 -5.44 10.14 4.65
N LYS A 108 -6.35 9.82 5.57
CA LYS A 108 -6.68 10.72 6.68
C LYS A 108 -5.54 10.77 7.69
N ARG A 109 -4.90 9.63 7.93
CA ARG A 109 -3.70 9.43 8.74
C ARG A 109 -2.88 8.29 8.15
N PHE A 110 -1.56 8.38 8.23
CA PHE A 110 -0.66 7.36 7.73
C PHE A 110 0.52 7.23 8.70
N ALA A 111 0.89 6.01 9.04
CA ALA A 111 1.98 5.71 9.96
C ALA A 111 2.83 4.55 9.43
N ILE A 112 4.15 4.67 9.62
CA ILE A 112 5.14 3.60 9.39
C ILE A 112 5.93 3.43 10.67
N SER A 113 6.18 2.19 11.06
CA SER A 113 7.12 1.82 12.11
C SER A 113 8.07 0.76 11.54
N ILE A 114 9.34 1.11 11.40
CA ILE A 114 10.38 0.21 10.90
C ILE A 114 11.58 0.23 11.85
N SER A 115 12.26 -0.91 11.94
CA SER A 115 13.36 -1.09 12.86
C SER A 115 14.39 -2.08 12.31
N ASN A 116 15.64 -1.95 12.76
CA ASN A 116 16.75 -2.81 12.35
C ASN A 116 16.67 -4.21 13.01
N PHE A 117 16.08 -4.26 14.20
CA PHE A 117 15.64 -5.50 14.84
C PHE A 117 14.12 -5.55 14.78
N ASP A 118 13.50 -6.72 14.68
CA ASP A 118 12.04 -6.79 14.63
C ASP A 118 11.42 -6.39 15.98
N LEU A 119 10.95 -5.13 16.05
CA LEU A 119 10.25 -4.55 17.18
C LEU A 119 8.72 -4.62 17.00
N THR A 120 8.24 -5.25 15.93
CA THR A 120 6.80 -5.33 15.65
C THR A 120 6.05 -5.99 16.81
N GLY A 121 5.08 -5.27 17.38
CA GLY A 121 4.27 -5.76 18.50
C GLY A 121 5.02 -5.88 19.84
N ARG A 122 6.26 -5.38 19.95
CA ARG A 122 7.00 -5.39 21.22
C ARG A 122 6.67 -4.16 22.07
N GLU A 123 6.63 -4.37 23.37
CA GLU A 123 6.64 -3.27 24.35
C GLU A 123 8.04 -2.66 24.42
N ILE A 124 8.13 -1.33 24.38
CA ILE A 124 9.39 -0.58 24.44
C ILE A 124 9.35 0.30 25.68
N ALA A 125 10.38 0.19 26.52
CA ALA A 125 10.60 1.08 27.66
C ALA A 125 11.63 2.15 27.29
N PHE A 126 11.36 3.39 27.69
CA PHE A 126 12.25 4.53 27.50
C PHE A 126 13.08 4.72 28.77
N ALA A 127 14.35 5.10 28.60
CA ALA A 127 15.33 5.20 29.69
C ALA A 127 15.67 6.67 30.04
N ASP A 128 14.95 7.62 29.47
CA ASP A 128 15.00 9.06 29.74
C ASP A 128 13.91 9.52 30.72
#